data_AF-A0A800F042-F1
#
_entry.id   AF-A0A800F042-F1
#
_cell.length_a   1.000
_cell.length_b   1.000
_cell.length_c   1.000
_cell.angle_alpha   90.00
_cell.angle_beta   90.00
_cell.angle_gamma   90.00
#
_symmetry.space_group_name_H-M   'P 1'
#
loop_
_entity.id
_entity.type
_entity.pdbx_description
1 polymer ?
#
loop_
_entity_poly.entity_id
_entity_poly.type
_entity_poly.pdbx_seq_one_letter_code
_entity_poly.pdbx_strand_id
1 'polypeptide(L)'
;MQSLKNLIIKAIICFILFAGIAVINAQSCATWGSGEDSIKALQEYSLYREYYKAQKTQKEKDYSEVIEHWRYVYNNAPGARLSPFVDGIKIIEDRIKANKENREVKSAYIDTLLGIYDKRIECHGNEGKVLGMKAGKVLKYRSKTHLRVILEDYNKSIDMEGVKSNPQVLSNYFKAAIIAVRKDTIAKEEAFSIYLKIIPIIEQNIKQREAAVKPKEVKERESFIKTRKKIEEGLKKIIKDCSEAKVAFEESYKKRPDDPQLWTAIFSIYRNLGEECTKDPVFNEVALKLFEKDSSAIYAIVVALNTSDATIAKKFFDLAILKETNNNKKANYAMKYAKYAKDRLGSMSAARTYALKASGFKPDWGEPYLFIGNLYAASGKACGLGTGFKSQSVVWPAMDMWEKARNDPKSAPKAQKQINKYKEYLPSKQDCFMSGITEEGQNYNVACWINVSTRVRFKR
;
A
#
# COMPACT_ATOMS: atom_id res chain seq x y z
N MET A 1 84.10 3.99 -12.36
CA MET A 1 84.19 4.74 -11.08
C MET A 1 83.07 5.75 -10.84
N GLN A 2 82.46 6.34 -11.88
CA GLN A 2 81.34 7.28 -11.73
C GLN A 2 79.99 6.62 -11.40
N SER A 3 79.77 5.37 -11.83
CA SER A 3 78.55 4.62 -11.50
C SER A 3 78.49 4.14 -10.04
N LEU A 4 79.64 3.85 -9.43
CA LEU A 4 79.73 3.42 -8.02
C LEU A 4 79.47 4.58 -7.04
N LYS A 5 79.90 5.81 -7.39
CA LYS A 5 79.62 7.02 -6.61
C LYS A 5 78.12 7.39 -6.62
N ASN A 6 77.43 7.18 -7.76
CA ASN A 6 76.00 7.45 -7.87
C ASN A 6 75.12 6.40 -7.16
N LEU A 7 75.63 5.19 -6.93
CA LEU A 7 74.91 4.15 -6.18
C LEU A 7 74.98 4.41 -4.66
N ILE A 8 76.13 4.88 -4.15
CA ILE A 8 76.34 5.18 -2.73
C ILE A 8 75.58 6.45 -2.31
N ILE A 9 75.49 7.47 -3.17
CA ILE A 9 74.71 8.69 -2.91
C ILE A 9 73.19 8.39 -2.89
N LYS A 10 72.70 7.47 -3.73
CA LYS A 10 71.29 7.04 -3.70
C LYS A 10 70.94 6.16 -2.50
N ALA A 11 71.88 5.38 -1.97
CA ALA A 11 71.67 4.59 -0.76
C ALA A 11 71.64 5.44 0.52
N ILE A 12 72.42 6.53 0.58
CA ILE A 12 72.45 7.43 1.75
C ILE A 12 71.22 8.36 1.80
N ILE A 13 70.66 8.74 0.66
CA ILE A 13 69.40 9.50 0.60
C ILE A 13 68.18 8.62 0.96
N CYS A 14 68.28 7.29 0.81
CA CYS A 14 67.22 6.35 1.18
C CYS A 14 67.22 5.97 2.67
N PHE A 15 68.27 6.32 3.44
CA PHE A 15 68.38 5.93 4.86
C PHE A 15 68.15 7.09 5.86
N ILE A 16 67.90 8.32 5.37
CA ILE A 16 67.62 9.49 6.22
C ILE A 16 66.12 9.89 6.21
N LEU A 17 65.26 9.19 5.46
CA LEU A 17 63.80 9.38 5.49
C LEU A 17 63.05 8.43 6.43
N PHE A 18 63.75 7.67 7.28
CA PHE A 18 63.17 6.73 8.24
C PHE A 18 63.53 7.06 9.70
N ALA A 19 63.56 8.35 10.03
CA ALA A 19 63.57 8.81 11.42
C ALA A 19 62.38 9.75 11.65
N GLY A 20 61.35 9.23 12.34
CA GLY A 20 60.34 10.06 12.96
C GLY A 20 59.04 10.26 12.18
N ILE A 21 58.37 9.19 11.75
CA ILE A 21 56.90 9.20 11.84
C ILE A 21 56.60 8.73 13.26
N ALA A 22 56.57 9.68 14.19
CA ALA A 22 55.79 9.48 15.40
C ALA A 22 54.41 9.02 14.93
N VAL A 23 53.98 7.86 15.40
CA VAL A 23 52.59 7.45 15.33
C VAL A 23 51.83 8.49 16.16
N ILE A 24 51.47 9.60 15.53
CA ILE A 24 50.38 10.42 16.00
C ILE A 24 49.18 9.50 15.82
N ASN A 25 48.78 8.87 16.91
CA ASN A 25 47.43 8.39 17.06
C ASN A 25 46.54 9.64 16.97
N ALA A 26 46.33 10.14 15.76
CA ALA A 26 45.36 11.17 15.48
C ALA A 26 44.05 10.50 15.82
N GLN A 27 43.49 10.89 16.97
CA GLN A 27 42.19 10.43 17.44
C GLN A 27 41.24 10.60 16.24
N SER A 28 40.77 9.49 15.68
CA SER A 28 40.11 9.50 14.36
C SER A 28 38.87 10.40 14.34
N CYS A 29 38.38 10.78 15.52
CA CYS A 29 37.31 11.72 15.77
C CYS A 29 37.79 12.89 16.65
N ALA A 30 38.88 13.55 16.24
CA ALA A 30 39.43 14.73 16.93
C ALA A 30 38.35 15.81 17.10
N THR A 31 38.30 16.41 18.30
CA THR A 31 37.40 17.54 18.59
C THR A 31 38.04 18.84 18.10
N TRP A 32 38.08 19.92 18.87
CA TRP A 32 38.72 21.16 18.39
C TRP A 32 40.26 21.06 18.37
N GLY A 33 40.87 20.06 19.00
CA GLY A 33 42.31 19.99 19.19
C GLY A 33 42.77 20.82 20.41
N SER A 34 44.04 21.21 20.44
CA SER A 34 44.66 22.00 21.51
C SER A 34 45.60 23.07 20.94
N GLY A 35 45.70 24.24 21.58
CA GLY A 35 46.59 25.31 21.11
C GLY A 35 46.12 25.97 19.81
N GLU A 36 47.04 26.26 18.89
CA GLU A 36 46.77 26.94 17.61
C GLU A 36 45.80 26.16 16.71
N ASP A 37 45.87 24.82 16.72
CA ASP A 37 44.96 23.95 15.96
C ASP A 37 43.49 24.18 16.37
N SER A 38 43.25 24.43 17.67
CA SER A 38 41.92 24.77 18.17
C SER A 38 41.44 26.13 17.71
N ILE A 39 42.34 27.11 17.55
CA ILE A 39 41.99 28.45 17.08
C ILE A 39 41.58 28.37 15.61
N LYS A 40 42.39 27.69 14.79
CA LYS A 40 42.11 27.55 13.35
C LYS A 40 40.84 26.74 13.08
N ALA A 41 40.64 25.61 13.76
CA ALA A 41 39.42 24.81 13.60
C ALA A 41 38.14 25.60 13.98
N LEU A 42 38.22 26.46 15.00
CA LEU A 42 37.10 27.32 15.39
C LEU A 42 36.85 28.45 14.39
N GLN A 43 37.90 29.10 13.88
CA GLN A 43 37.80 30.13 12.83
C GLN A 43 37.16 29.55 11.56
N GLU A 44 37.68 28.42 11.09
CA GLU A 44 37.18 27.72 9.90
C GLU A 44 35.73 27.26 10.10
N TYR A 45 35.37 26.80 11.31
CA TYR A 45 33.99 26.50 11.63
C TYR A 45 33.09 27.73 11.59
N SER A 46 33.54 28.87 12.13
CA SER A 46 32.78 30.12 12.09
C SER A 46 32.50 30.55 10.66
N LEU A 47 33.54 30.60 9.82
CA LEU A 47 33.45 30.97 8.41
C LEU A 47 32.52 30.02 7.63
N TYR A 48 32.71 28.70 7.78
CA TYR A 48 31.82 27.71 7.17
C TYR A 48 30.36 27.93 7.58
N ARG A 49 30.08 28.16 8.88
CA ARG A 49 28.71 28.34 9.37
C ARG A 49 28.07 29.61 8.83
N GLU A 50 28.83 30.69 8.74
CA GLU A 50 28.37 31.96 8.20
C GLU A 50 28.04 31.85 6.71
N TYR A 51 28.99 31.39 5.89
CA TYR A 51 28.77 31.22 4.46
C TYR A 51 27.67 30.19 4.15
N TYR A 52 27.60 29.09 4.90
CA TYR A 52 26.50 28.12 4.75
C TYR A 52 25.13 28.74 5.07
N LYS A 53 25.05 29.60 6.10
CA LYS A 53 23.79 30.30 6.46
C LYS A 53 23.40 31.31 5.38
N ALA A 54 24.36 32.09 4.87
CA ALA A 54 24.13 33.05 3.78
C ALA A 54 23.61 32.34 2.52
N GLN A 55 24.18 31.19 2.16
CA GLN A 55 23.72 30.42 1.01
C GLN A 55 22.34 29.78 1.19
N LYS A 56 21.93 29.47 2.43
CA LYS A 56 20.60 28.90 2.70
C LYS A 56 19.44 29.87 2.42
N THR A 57 19.68 31.18 2.44
CA THR A 57 18.65 32.20 2.16
C THR A 57 18.52 32.51 0.68
N GLN A 58 19.50 32.07 -0.13
CA GLN A 58 19.48 32.28 -1.58
C GLN A 58 18.48 31.38 -2.28
N LYS A 59 17.89 31.90 -3.36
CA LYS A 59 16.98 31.15 -4.23
C LYS A 59 17.73 30.04 -4.97
N GLU A 60 18.92 30.36 -5.46
CA GLU A 60 19.86 29.42 -6.05
C GLU A 60 21.00 29.21 -5.07
N LYS A 61 21.28 27.95 -4.74
CA LYS A 61 22.30 27.59 -3.75
C LYS A 61 23.59 27.31 -4.49
N ASP A 62 24.68 27.94 -4.06
CA ASP A 62 26.04 27.62 -4.49
C ASP A 62 26.92 27.48 -3.25
N TYR A 63 27.42 26.28 -2.99
CA TYR A 63 28.29 26.03 -1.83
C TYR A 63 29.78 26.06 -2.18
N SER A 64 30.17 26.69 -3.30
CA SER A 64 31.55 26.85 -3.77
C SER A 64 32.47 27.48 -2.72
N GLU A 65 32.07 28.62 -2.14
CA GLU A 65 32.83 29.32 -1.09
C GLU A 65 32.75 28.62 0.29
N VAL A 66 31.81 27.69 0.45
CA VAL A 66 31.61 26.98 1.73
C VAL A 66 32.50 25.76 1.84
N ILE A 67 32.82 25.11 0.71
CA ILE A 67 33.41 23.77 0.71
C ILE A 67 34.82 23.72 1.30
N GLU A 68 35.63 24.76 1.11
CA GLU A 68 37.01 24.80 1.61
C GLU A 68 37.03 24.84 3.14
N HIS A 69 36.33 25.80 3.73
CA HIS A 69 36.16 25.93 5.17
C HIS A 69 35.50 24.69 5.80
N TRP A 70 34.44 24.17 5.15
CA TRP A 70 33.79 22.95 5.61
C TRP A 70 34.73 21.73 5.60
N ARG A 71 35.52 21.57 4.53
CA ARG A 71 36.45 20.44 4.37
C ARG A 71 37.55 20.50 5.43
N TYR A 72 38.03 21.70 5.76
CA TYR A 72 39.00 21.87 6.83
C TYR A 72 38.43 21.34 8.16
N VAL A 73 37.23 21.77 8.56
CA VAL A 73 36.60 21.31 9.80
C VAL A 73 36.33 19.81 9.77
N TYR A 74 35.80 19.29 8.65
CA TYR A 74 35.49 17.87 8.50
C TYR A 74 36.73 16.98 8.67
N ASN A 75 37.90 17.41 8.18
CA ASN A 75 39.13 16.63 8.26
C ASN A 75 39.85 16.79 9.61
N ASN A 76 39.86 18.00 10.18
CA ASN A 76 40.69 18.32 11.35
C ASN A 76 39.93 18.26 12.69
N ALA A 77 38.61 18.47 12.67
CA ALA A 77 37.76 18.48 13.86
C ALA A 77 36.46 17.65 13.72
N PRO A 78 36.50 16.42 13.18
CA PRO A 78 35.31 15.61 12.92
C PRO A 78 34.51 15.23 14.17
N GLY A 79 35.11 15.15 15.36
CA GLY A 79 34.41 14.88 16.62
C GLY A 79 33.76 16.11 17.25
N ALA A 80 34.11 17.33 16.81
CA ALA A 80 33.76 18.55 17.52
C ALA A 80 32.27 18.91 17.47
N ARG A 81 31.64 18.76 16.31
CA ARG A 81 30.22 19.06 16.09
C ARG A 81 29.62 18.12 15.04
N LEU A 82 28.32 17.88 15.16
CA LEU A 82 27.55 17.10 14.18
C LEU A 82 27.22 17.89 12.90
N SER A 83 27.17 19.22 12.99
CA SER A 83 26.75 20.12 11.89
C SER A 83 27.53 19.92 10.58
N PRO A 84 28.87 19.75 10.57
CA PRO A 84 29.62 19.50 9.34
C PRO A 84 29.12 18.26 8.59
N PHE A 85 28.73 17.18 9.27
CA PHE A 85 28.20 15.99 8.58
C PHE A 85 26.82 16.24 7.98
N VAL A 86 25.94 16.94 8.70
CA VAL A 86 24.57 17.21 8.24
C VAL A 86 24.58 18.17 7.05
N ASP A 87 25.40 19.22 7.11
CA ASP A 87 25.47 20.24 6.08
C ASP A 87 26.34 19.79 4.91
N GLY A 88 27.38 19.01 5.17
CA GLY A 88 28.27 18.39 4.19
C GLY A 88 27.51 17.57 3.16
N ILE A 89 26.42 16.90 3.56
CA ILE A 89 25.53 16.21 2.62
C ILE A 89 25.04 17.16 1.52
N LYS A 90 24.60 18.37 1.88
CA LYS A 90 24.09 19.35 0.89
C LYS A 90 25.22 20.00 0.10
N ILE A 91 26.33 20.33 0.76
CA ILE A 91 27.52 20.92 0.11
C ILE A 91 28.04 19.98 -0.98
N ILE A 92 28.21 18.69 -0.67
CA ILE A 92 28.69 17.72 -1.63
C ILE A 92 27.63 17.37 -2.69
N GLU A 93 26.34 17.26 -2.34
CA GLU A 93 25.29 17.07 -3.35
C GLU A 93 25.23 18.21 -4.38
N ASP A 94 25.52 19.43 -3.95
CA ASP A 94 25.64 20.59 -4.83
C ASP A 94 26.85 20.47 -5.78
N ARG A 95 28.01 20.06 -5.28
CA ARG A 95 29.18 19.78 -6.15
C ARG A 95 28.94 18.63 -7.13
N ILE A 96 28.20 17.59 -6.73
CA ILE A 96 27.76 16.50 -7.63
C ILE A 96 26.89 17.07 -8.77
N LYS A 97 26.00 18.02 -8.46
CA LYS A 97 25.14 18.67 -9.46
C LYS A 97 25.95 19.56 -10.40
N ALA A 98 26.87 20.36 -9.86
CA ALA A 98 27.75 21.24 -10.64
C ALA A 98 28.63 20.44 -11.61
N ASN A 99 29.07 19.24 -11.22
CA ASN A 99 29.94 18.37 -12.01
C ASN A 99 29.18 17.26 -12.76
N LYS A 100 27.91 17.45 -13.10
CA LYS A 100 27.06 16.39 -13.67
C LYS A 100 27.60 15.74 -14.95
N GLU A 101 28.35 16.49 -15.76
CA GLU A 101 28.93 16.06 -17.04
C GLU A 101 30.35 15.46 -16.90
N ASN A 102 31.10 15.80 -15.84
CA ASN A 102 32.41 15.21 -15.56
C ASN A 102 32.23 13.94 -14.71
N ARG A 103 32.24 12.78 -15.36
CA ARG A 103 31.96 11.49 -14.71
C ARG A 103 32.93 11.16 -13.57
N GLU A 104 34.21 11.45 -13.74
CA GLU A 104 35.26 11.12 -12.76
C GLU A 104 35.12 11.99 -11.50
N VAL A 105 35.07 13.30 -11.67
CA VAL A 105 34.90 14.27 -10.56
C VAL A 105 33.58 14.04 -9.83
N LYS A 106 32.50 13.80 -10.58
CA LYS A 106 31.20 13.43 -10.01
C LYS A 106 31.28 12.15 -9.18
N SER A 107 32.03 11.15 -9.64
CA SER A 107 32.23 9.90 -8.91
C SER A 107 32.95 10.16 -7.59
N ALA A 108 34.05 10.91 -7.60
CA ALA A 108 34.80 11.26 -6.40
C ALA A 108 33.96 12.04 -5.36
N TYR A 109 33.10 12.95 -5.81
CA TYR A 109 32.14 13.61 -4.91
C TYR A 109 31.07 12.67 -4.37
N ILE A 110 30.58 11.70 -5.15
CA ILE A 110 29.69 10.65 -4.63
C ILE A 110 30.40 9.85 -3.56
N ASP A 111 31.65 9.46 -3.77
CA ASP A 111 32.40 8.65 -2.81
C ASP A 111 32.68 9.45 -1.53
N THR A 112 33.00 10.74 -1.65
CA THR A 112 33.06 11.68 -0.52
C THR A 112 31.72 11.75 0.23
N LEU A 113 30.60 11.90 -0.49
CA LEU A 113 29.27 11.95 0.11
C LEU A 113 28.96 10.69 0.92
N LEU A 114 29.35 9.52 0.42
CA LEU A 114 29.14 8.25 1.13
C LEU A 114 30.05 8.14 2.36
N GLY A 115 31.32 8.55 2.23
CA GLY A 115 32.27 8.59 3.35
C GLY A 115 31.85 9.50 4.50
N ILE A 116 31.12 10.59 4.23
CA ILE A 116 30.52 11.44 5.28
C ILE A 116 29.62 10.62 6.21
N TYR A 117 28.85 9.66 5.70
CA TYR A 117 27.98 8.84 6.54
C TYR A 117 28.79 7.90 7.42
N ASP A 118 29.84 7.26 6.87
CA ASP A 118 30.70 6.34 7.62
C ASP A 118 31.44 7.06 8.74
N LYS A 119 32.05 8.19 8.42
CA LYS A 119 32.75 9.03 9.40
C LYS A 119 31.80 9.61 10.45
N ARG A 120 30.55 9.92 10.06
CA ARG A 120 29.52 10.35 11.03
C ARG A 120 29.18 9.25 12.02
N ILE A 121 29.04 8.01 11.55
CA ILE A 121 28.76 6.85 12.42
C ILE A 121 29.91 6.68 13.40
N GLU A 122 31.14 6.71 12.90
CA GLU A 122 32.36 6.59 13.70
C GLU A 122 32.44 7.67 14.80
N CYS A 123 32.18 8.94 14.46
CA CYS A 123 32.42 10.06 15.38
C CYS A 123 31.21 10.54 16.19
N HIS A 124 29.99 10.26 15.73
CA HIS A 124 28.75 10.78 16.35
C HIS A 124 27.66 9.71 16.54
N GLY A 125 27.95 8.44 16.23
CA GLY A 125 27.02 7.33 16.40
C GLY A 125 25.72 7.46 15.60
N ASN A 126 24.60 7.03 16.19
CA ASN A 126 23.29 6.90 15.53
C ASN A 126 23.31 6.00 14.28
N GLU A 127 24.07 4.91 14.35
CA GLU A 127 24.35 4.02 13.22
C GLU A 127 23.09 3.62 12.45
N GLY A 128 22.05 3.13 13.13
CA GLY A 128 20.80 2.71 12.50
C GLY A 128 20.20 3.78 11.60
N LYS A 129 19.94 4.97 12.15
CA LYS A 129 19.44 6.13 11.39
C LYS A 129 20.38 6.56 10.26
N VAL A 130 21.69 6.59 10.49
CA VAL A 130 22.66 7.11 9.51
C VAL A 130 22.85 6.13 8.36
N LEU A 131 22.87 4.83 8.61
CA LEU A 131 22.92 3.78 7.59
C LEU A 131 21.72 3.84 6.65
N GLY A 132 20.50 4.01 7.18
CA GLY A 132 19.31 4.13 6.33
C GLY A 132 19.35 5.36 5.41
N MET A 133 19.97 6.45 5.87
CA MET A 133 20.22 7.63 5.03
C MET A 133 21.31 7.36 3.98
N LYS A 134 22.40 6.70 4.36
CA LYS A 134 23.51 6.30 3.46
C LYS A 134 22.99 5.40 2.34
N ALA A 135 22.29 4.33 2.68
CA ALA A 135 21.67 3.41 1.73
C ALA A 135 20.74 4.15 0.74
N GLY A 136 20.06 5.22 1.20
CA GLY A 136 19.30 6.14 0.35
C GLY A 136 20.14 6.82 -0.73
N LYS A 137 21.34 7.29 -0.37
CA LYS A 137 22.27 7.91 -1.33
C LYS A 137 22.91 6.87 -2.24
N VAL A 138 23.31 5.70 -1.72
CA VAL A 138 23.83 4.59 -2.54
C VAL A 138 22.77 4.14 -3.55
N LEU A 139 21.50 4.00 -3.14
CA LEU A 139 20.38 3.70 -4.05
C LEU A 139 20.21 4.76 -5.15
N LYS A 140 20.37 6.05 -4.81
CA LYS A 140 20.26 7.16 -5.79
C LYS A 140 21.40 7.14 -6.81
N TYR A 141 22.63 6.94 -6.37
CA TYR A 141 23.83 7.15 -7.20
C TYR A 141 24.50 5.88 -7.72
N ARG A 142 24.31 4.73 -7.06
CA ARG A 142 25.03 3.47 -7.29
C ARG A 142 24.13 2.23 -7.35
N SER A 143 22.81 2.38 -7.51
CA SER A 143 21.84 1.26 -7.61
C SER A 143 22.07 0.28 -8.75
N LYS A 144 22.94 0.61 -9.72
CA LYS A 144 23.29 -0.34 -10.78
C LYS A 144 24.29 -1.41 -10.34
N THR A 145 25.15 -1.10 -9.37
CA THR A 145 26.33 -1.91 -9.02
C THR A 145 26.39 -2.35 -7.54
N HIS A 146 25.64 -1.72 -6.64
CA HIS A 146 25.76 -1.96 -5.18
C HIS A 146 24.47 -2.48 -4.53
N LEU A 147 23.62 -3.21 -5.27
CA LEU A 147 22.30 -3.59 -4.77
C LEU A 147 22.33 -4.42 -3.49
N ARG A 148 23.22 -5.41 -3.39
CA ARG A 148 23.33 -6.25 -2.19
C ARG A 148 23.70 -5.40 -0.96
N VAL A 149 24.73 -4.56 -1.07
CA VAL A 149 25.15 -3.62 -0.02
C VAL A 149 24.01 -2.67 0.38
N ILE A 150 23.26 -2.14 -0.59
CA ILE A 150 22.09 -1.29 -0.31
C ILE A 150 21.06 -2.04 0.55
N LEU A 151 20.77 -3.30 0.20
CA LEU A 151 19.79 -4.11 0.92
C LEU A 151 20.27 -4.45 2.34
N GLU A 152 21.55 -4.78 2.50
CA GLU A 152 22.18 -5.06 3.79
C GLU A 152 22.18 -3.83 4.71
N ASP A 153 22.57 -2.66 4.21
CA ASP A 153 22.58 -1.41 4.98
C ASP A 153 21.17 -1.02 5.43
N TYR A 154 20.16 -1.17 4.56
CA TYR A 154 18.77 -0.95 4.94
C TYR A 154 18.29 -1.98 5.96
N ASN A 155 18.65 -3.25 5.80
CA ASN A 155 18.28 -4.30 6.74
C ASN A 155 18.82 -3.98 8.14
N LYS A 156 20.12 -3.67 8.23
CA LYS A 156 20.78 -3.29 9.49
C LYS A 156 20.17 -2.02 10.09
N SER A 157 19.92 -1.00 9.27
CA SER A 157 19.24 0.22 9.71
C SER A 157 17.89 -0.06 10.37
N ILE A 158 17.08 -0.92 9.75
CA ILE A 158 15.74 -1.26 10.23
C ILE A 158 15.80 -2.17 11.47
N ASP A 159 16.76 -3.09 11.55
CA ASP A 159 16.99 -3.91 12.75
C ASP A 159 17.33 -3.06 13.97
N MET A 160 18.14 -2.01 13.78
CA MET A 160 18.54 -1.10 14.87
C MET A 160 17.42 -0.13 15.25
N GLU A 161 16.69 0.44 14.28
CA GLU A 161 15.69 1.48 14.54
C GLU A 161 14.31 0.91 14.88
N GLY A 162 13.97 -0.28 14.37
CA GLY A 162 12.67 -0.91 14.53
C GLY A 162 11.52 0.05 14.21
N VAL A 163 10.64 0.27 15.19
CA VAL A 163 9.48 1.18 15.08
C VAL A 163 9.85 2.65 14.87
N LYS A 164 11.09 3.06 15.17
CA LYS A 164 11.58 4.43 14.95
C LYS A 164 12.06 4.66 13.51
N SER A 165 12.08 3.60 12.69
CA SER A 165 12.49 3.66 11.28
C SER A 165 11.74 4.75 10.52
N ASN A 166 12.49 5.56 9.77
CA ASN A 166 11.91 6.63 8.97
C ASN A 166 11.04 6.06 7.81
N PRO A 167 9.84 6.62 7.54
CA PRO A 167 8.98 6.14 6.45
C PRO A 167 9.65 6.10 5.07
N GLN A 168 10.57 7.02 4.80
CA GLN A 168 11.32 7.08 3.54
C GLN A 168 12.37 5.96 3.44
N VAL A 169 12.98 5.56 4.56
CA VAL A 169 13.92 4.43 4.64
C VAL A 169 13.17 3.13 4.32
N LEU A 170 12.03 2.89 4.97
CA LEU A 170 11.18 1.72 4.71
C LEU A 170 10.73 1.66 3.23
N SER A 171 10.27 2.80 2.69
CA SER A 171 9.87 2.88 1.27
C SER A 171 11.03 2.64 0.31
N ASN A 172 12.23 3.17 0.62
CA ASN A 172 13.38 2.99 -0.24
C ASN A 172 13.99 1.59 -0.16
N TYR A 173 13.92 0.94 1.00
CA TYR A 173 14.36 -0.43 1.16
C TYR A 173 13.57 -1.36 0.24
N PHE A 174 12.25 -1.25 0.26
CA PHE A 174 11.42 -2.06 -0.64
C PHE A 174 11.59 -1.66 -2.11
N LYS A 175 11.82 -0.37 -2.40
CA LYS A 175 12.20 0.06 -3.75
C LYS A 175 13.50 -0.60 -4.21
N ALA A 176 14.50 -0.71 -3.35
CA ALA A 176 15.75 -1.40 -3.64
C ALA A 176 15.51 -2.89 -3.91
N ALA A 177 14.65 -3.54 -3.11
CA ALA A 177 14.28 -4.94 -3.31
C ALA A 177 13.61 -5.16 -4.67
N ILE A 178 12.67 -4.30 -5.09
CA ILE A 178 12.04 -4.36 -6.42
C ILE A 178 13.10 -4.25 -7.53
N ILE A 179 14.05 -3.32 -7.39
CA ILE A 179 15.12 -3.15 -8.39
C ILE A 179 16.03 -4.39 -8.42
N ALA A 180 16.32 -4.96 -7.26
CA ALA A 180 17.16 -6.15 -7.13
C ALA A 180 16.51 -7.40 -7.74
N VAL A 181 15.20 -7.60 -7.52
CA VAL A 181 14.44 -8.67 -8.20
C VAL A 181 14.49 -8.50 -9.71
N ARG A 182 14.27 -7.28 -10.23
CA ARG A 182 14.29 -7.02 -11.69
C ARG A 182 15.65 -7.18 -12.35
N LYS A 183 16.72 -7.19 -11.55
CA LYS A 183 18.10 -7.39 -11.98
C LYS A 183 18.62 -8.77 -11.60
N ASP A 184 17.72 -9.68 -11.19
CA ASP A 184 18.03 -11.04 -10.77
C ASP A 184 19.12 -11.10 -9.68
N THR A 185 19.26 -10.04 -8.88
CA THR A 185 20.22 -9.96 -7.78
C THR A 185 19.70 -10.69 -6.54
N ILE A 186 18.38 -10.66 -6.34
CA ILE A 186 17.69 -11.38 -5.27
C ILE A 186 16.48 -12.11 -5.85
N ALA A 187 16.09 -13.20 -5.20
CA ALA A 187 14.86 -13.91 -5.52
C ALA A 187 13.62 -13.13 -4.99
N LYS A 188 12.43 -13.46 -5.48
CA LYS A 188 11.20 -12.76 -5.08
C LYS A 188 10.85 -13.02 -3.61
N GLU A 189 11.19 -14.20 -3.13
CA GLU A 189 11.07 -14.68 -1.75
C GLU A 189 11.83 -13.79 -0.77
N GLU A 190 13.02 -13.32 -1.17
CA GLU A 190 13.81 -12.37 -0.38
C GLU A 190 13.10 -11.01 -0.31
N ALA A 191 12.56 -10.51 -1.43
CA ALA A 191 11.77 -9.29 -1.44
C ALA A 191 10.48 -9.42 -0.60
N PHE A 192 9.86 -10.59 -0.52
CA PHE A 192 8.72 -10.84 0.37
C PHE A 192 9.13 -10.85 1.83
N SER A 193 10.27 -11.44 2.17
CA SER A 193 10.82 -11.40 3.53
C SER A 193 11.05 -9.95 3.97
N ILE A 194 11.54 -9.10 3.05
CA ILE A 194 11.65 -7.65 3.28
C ILE A 194 10.28 -7.01 3.50
N TYR A 195 9.28 -7.33 2.67
CA TYR A 195 7.91 -6.84 2.86
C TYR A 195 7.33 -7.21 4.25
N LEU A 196 7.50 -8.46 4.67
CA LEU A 196 7.01 -8.95 5.96
C LEU A 196 7.71 -8.28 7.14
N LYS A 197 8.94 -7.82 6.95
CA LYS A 197 9.69 -7.06 7.96
C LYS A 197 9.23 -5.61 8.09
N ILE A 198 8.96 -4.94 6.96
CA ILE A 198 8.64 -3.49 6.95
C ILE A 198 7.17 -3.18 7.29
N ILE A 199 6.23 -4.02 6.88
CA ILE A 199 4.79 -3.74 7.06
C ILE A 199 4.38 -3.64 8.53
N PRO A 200 4.84 -4.52 9.45
CA PRO A 200 4.48 -4.44 10.86
C PRO A 200 4.93 -3.13 11.50
N ILE A 201 6.12 -2.65 11.14
CA ILE A 201 6.65 -1.35 11.59
C ILE A 201 5.71 -0.22 11.14
N ILE A 202 5.20 -0.28 9.91
CA ILE A 202 4.29 0.71 9.35
C ILE A 202 2.93 0.66 10.05
N GLU A 203 2.33 -0.52 10.18
CA GLU A 203 1.02 -0.70 10.83
C GLU A 203 1.04 -0.27 12.29
N GLN A 204 2.10 -0.62 13.02
CA GLN A 204 2.27 -0.20 14.41
C GLN A 204 2.33 1.33 14.52
N ASN A 205 3.07 1.99 13.63
CA ASN A 205 3.14 3.46 13.63
C ASN A 205 1.82 4.14 13.26
N ILE A 206 1.02 3.53 12.37
CA ILE A 206 -0.33 4.02 12.02
C ILE A 206 -1.26 3.87 13.23
N LYS A 207 -1.31 2.68 13.84
CA LYS A 207 -2.17 2.38 14.99
C LYS A 207 -1.85 3.24 16.21
N GLN A 208 -0.56 3.43 16.52
CA GLN A 208 -0.14 4.30 17.62
C GLN A 208 -0.60 5.76 17.47
N ARG A 209 -0.93 6.19 16.25
CA ARG A 209 -1.35 7.56 15.93
C ARG A 209 -2.80 7.63 15.45
N GLU A 210 -3.61 6.57 15.62
CA GLU A 210 -4.97 6.51 15.10
C GLU A 210 -5.86 7.62 15.68
N ALA A 211 -5.76 7.89 16.98
CA ALA A 211 -6.48 8.96 17.67
C ALA A 211 -5.69 10.30 17.72
N ALA A 212 -4.60 10.43 16.96
CA ALA A 212 -3.78 11.64 17.02
C ALA A 212 -4.53 12.87 16.47
N VAL A 213 -4.53 13.94 17.26
CA VAL A 213 -5.09 15.26 16.89
C VAL A 213 -4.00 16.31 16.64
N LYS A 214 -2.79 16.08 17.15
CA LYS A 214 -1.67 17.02 16.98
C LYS A 214 -1.22 17.03 15.51
N PRO A 215 -1.08 18.20 14.85
CA PRO A 215 -0.74 18.28 13.43
C PRO A 215 0.53 17.50 13.03
N LYS A 216 1.54 17.45 13.91
CA LYS A 216 2.77 16.69 13.67
C LYS A 216 2.51 15.18 13.60
N GLU A 217 1.77 14.64 14.56
CA GLU A 217 1.47 13.20 14.63
C GLU A 217 0.52 12.77 13.50
N VAL A 218 -0.44 13.63 13.12
CA VAL A 218 -1.30 13.42 11.95
C VAL A 218 -0.45 13.32 10.68
N LYS A 219 0.48 14.26 10.46
CA LYS A 219 1.40 14.23 9.30
C LYS A 219 2.30 13.00 9.30
N GLU A 220 2.79 12.57 10.47
CA GLU A 220 3.57 11.34 10.58
C GLU A 220 2.73 10.11 10.20
N ARG A 221 1.50 10.00 10.73
CA ARG A 221 0.56 8.93 10.37
C ARG A 221 0.30 8.90 8.87
N GLU A 222 0.00 10.04 8.26
CA GLU A 222 -0.22 10.16 6.82
C GLU A 222 1.00 9.72 6.00
N SER A 223 2.22 10.03 6.48
CA SER A 223 3.46 9.58 5.85
C SER A 223 3.57 8.05 5.85
N PHE A 224 3.26 7.40 6.97
CA PHE A 224 3.22 5.94 7.04
C PHE A 224 2.13 5.31 6.16
N ILE A 225 0.92 5.90 6.13
CA ILE A 225 -0.16 5.47 5.22
C ILE A 225 0.29 5.55 3.76
N LYS A 226 0.96 6.64 3.37
CA LYS A 226 1.49 6.83 2.02
C LYS A 226 2.61 5.84 1.72
N THR A 227 3.49 5.56 2.68
CA THR A 227 4.55 4.56 2.55
C THR A 227 3.97 3.15 2.37
N ARG A 228 2.96 2.77 3.17
CA ARG A 228 2.23 1.50 2.98
C ARG A 228 1.72 1.35 1.56
N LYS A 229 0.98 2.35 1.08
CA LYS A 229 0.41 2.34 -0.28
C LYS A 229 1.49 2.16 -1.35
N LYS A 230 2.62 2.87 -1.24
CA LYS A 230 3.75 2.71 -2.18
C LYS A 230 4.37 1.32 -2.15
N ILE A 231 4.51 0.72 -0.97
CA ILE A 231 5.03 -0.63 -0.80
C ILE A 231 4.07 -1.64 -1.43
N GLU A 232 2.77 -1.53 -1.15
CA GLU A 232 1.73 -2.38 -1.76
C GLU A 232 1.69 -2.22 -3.29
N GLU A 233 1.79 -1.01 -3.81
CA GLU A 233 1.92 -0.75 -5.26
C GLU A 233 3.21 -1.33 -5.85
N GLY A 234 4.29 -1.33 -5.08
CA GLY A 234 5.56 -1.94 -5.46
C GLY A 234 5.47 -3.46 -5.53
N LEU A 235 4.76 -4.07 -4.59
CA LEU A 235 4.59 -5.51 -4.47
C LEU A 235 3.81 -6.08 -5.66
N LYS A 236 2.79 -5.33 -6.14
CA LYS A 236 2.07 -5.60 -7.39
C LYS A 236 2.95 -5.62 -8.64
N LYS A 237 4.18 -5.09 -8.57
CA LYS A 237 5.15 -5.12 -9.69
C LYS A 237 6.10 -6.30 -9.62
N ILE A 238 6.10 -7.04 -8.51
CA ILE A 238 6.92 -8.24 -8.29
C ILE A 238 6.10 -9.48 -8.63
N ILE A 239 4.91 -9.60 -8.02
CA ILE A 239 3.99 -10.71 -8.27
C ILE A 239 3.05 -10.33 -9.40
N LYS A 240 3.12 -11.08 -10.50
CA LYS A 240 2.35 -10.78 -11.72
C LYS A 240 0.97 -11.42 -11.72
N ASP A 241 0.85 -12.61 -11.15
CA ASP A 241 -0.36 -13.42 -11.19
C ASP A 241 -0.53 -14.25 -9.91
N CYS A 242 -1.67 -14.94 -9.84
CA CYS A 242 -2.03 -15.71 -8.68
C CYS A 242 -1.18 -16.97 -8.49
N SER A 243 -0.80 -17.65 -9.57
CA SER A 243 -0.02 -18.89 -9.48
C SER A 243 1.36 -18.62 -8.87
N GLU A 244 2.00 -17.52 -9.27
CA GLU A 244 3.25 -17.06 -8.67
C GLU A 244 3.09 -16.71 -7.18
N ALA A 245 2.00 -16.04 -6.82
CA ALA A 245 1.70 -15.73 -5.43
C ALA A 245 1.55 -17.00 -4.59
N LYS A 246 0.81 -17.99 -5.10
CA LYS A 246 0.59 -19.26 -4.39
C LYS A 246 1.90 -19.97 -4.10
N VAL A 247 2.77 -20.12 -5.09
CA VAL A 247 4.09 -20.74 -4.91
C VAL A 247 4.89 -20.00 -3.84
N ALA A 248 4.93 -18.67 -3.89
CA ALA A 248 5.68 -17.86 -2.93
C ALA A 248 5.13 -17.95 -1.49
N PHE A 249 3.80 -17.99 -1.34
CA PHE A 249 3.16 -17.98 -0.02
C PHE A 249 2.98 -19.36 0.58
N GLU A 250 2.83 -20.41 -0.22
CA GLU A 250 2.58 -21.76 0.28
C GLU A 250 3.73 -22.26 1.16
N GLU A 251 4.99 -22.09 0.73
CA GLU A 251 6.15 -22.48 1.53
C GLU A 251 6.27 -21.63 2.80
N SER A 252 6.09 -20.32 2.67
CA SER A 252 6.12 -19.39 3.80
C SER A 252 5.05 -19.72 4.84
N TYR A 253 3.85 -20.08 4.38
CA TYR A 253 2.70 -20.40 5.22
C TYR A 253 2.89 -21.74 5.93
N LYS A 254 3.40 -22.77 5.24
CA LYS A 254 3.73 -24.07 5.85
C LYS A 254 4.75 -23.93 6.98
N LYS A 255 5.77 -23.07 6.81
CA LYS A 255 6.81 -22.85 7.83
C LYS A 255 6.35 -21.96 8.99
N ARG A 256 5.41 -21.05 8.74
CA ARG A 256 4.95 -20.05 9.72
C ARG A 256 3.41 -19.91 9.69
N PRO A 257 2.67 -20.98 10.00
CA PRO A 257 1.21 -20.99 9.87
C PRO A 257 0.54 -20.03 10.86
N ASP A 258 1.23 -19.67 11.94
CA ASP A 258 0.75 -18.80 13.02
C ASP A 258 1.42 -17.42 13.07
N ASP A 259 1.81 -16.90 11.90
CA ASP A 259 2.38 -15.56 11.73
C ASP A 259 1.31 -14.56 11.22
N PRO A 260 0.77 -13.68 12.08
CA PRO A 260 -0.24 -12.68 11.70
C PRO A 260 0.21 -11.71 10.60
N GLN A 261 1.51 -11.44 10.52
CA GLN A 261 2.09 -10.57 9.51
C GLN A 261 2.04 -11.26 8.15
N LEU A 262 2.35 -12.55 8.12
CA LEU A 262 2.20 -13.37 6.92
C LEU A 262 0.73 -13.48 6.49
N TRP A 263 -0.21 -13.67 7.42
CA TRP A 263 -1.65 -13.68 7.09
C TRP A 263 -2.08 -12.38 6.43
N THR A 264 -1.67 -11.24 6.99
CA THR A 264 -1.99 -9.90 6.46
C THR A 264 -1.42 -9.75 5.04
N ALA A 265 -0.21 -10.22 4.79
CA ALA A 265 0.43 -10.20 3.49
C ALA A 265 -0.35 -11.03 2.46
N ILE A 266 -0.62 -12.31 2.78
CA ILE A 266 -1.38 -13.23 1.94
C ILE A 266 -2.74 -12.61 1.61
N PHE A 267 -3.47 -12.15 2.63
CA PHE A 267 -4.78 -11.54 2.46
C PHE A 267 -4.73 -10.31 1.54
N SER A 268 -3.80 -9.40 1.76
CA SER A 268 -3.67 -8.19 0.94
C SER A 268 -3.36 -8.52 -0.51
N ILE A 269 -2.41 -9.44 -0.74
CA ILE A 269 -1.93 -9.78 -2.09
C ILE A 269 -2.98 -10.58 -2.85
N TYR A 270 -3.52 -11.64 -2.26
CA TYR A 270 -4.51 -12.48 -2.95
C TYR A 270 -5.76 -11.68 -3.32
N ARG A 271 -6.23 -10.82 -2.41
CA ARG A 271 -7.34 -9.90 -2.70
C ARG A 271 -7.02 -8.93 -3.84
N ASN A 272 -5.77 -8.47 -3.93
CA ASN A 272 -5.32 -7.56 -4.98
C ASN A 272 -5.16 -8.24 -6.35
N LEU A 273 -4.81 -9.53 -6.38
CA LEU A 273 -4.62 -10.31 -7.61
C LEU A 273 -5.93 -10.82 -8.21
N GLY A 274 -7.03 -10.77 -7.46
CA GLY A 274 -8.38 -10.98 -7.97
C GLY A 274 -8.91 -12.39 -7.80
N GLU A 275 -9.92 -12.75 -8.60
CA GLU A 275 -10.82 -13.87 -8.28
C GLU A 275 -10.12 -15.21 -8.09
N GLU A 276 -9.13 -15.54 -8.92
CA GLU A 276 -8.41 -16.82 -8.85
C GLU A 276 -7.75 -17.04 -7.48
N CYS A 277 -7.13 -15.99 -6.94
CA CYS A 277 -6.48 -16.05 -5.63
C CYS A 277 -7.48 -15.99 -4.49
N THR A 278 -8.60 -15.29 -4.67
CA THR A 278 -9.63 -15.26 -3.64
C THR A 278 -10.37 -16.59 -3.46
N LYS A 279 -10.28 -17.51 -4.42
CA LYS A 279 -10.84 -18.88 -4.33
C LYS A 279 -9.89 -19.88 -3.67
N ASP A 280 -8.66 -19.48 -3.35
CA ASP A 280 -7.69 -20.35 -2.71
C ASP A 280 -8.09 -20.65 -1.25
N PRO A 281 -8.02 -21.92 -0.78
CA PRO A 281 -8.38 -22.26 0.60
C PRO A 281 -7.59 -21.47 1.65
N VAL A 282 -6.30 -21.20 1.38
CA VAL A 282 -5.45 -20.41 2.29
C VAL A 282 -5.99 -19.00 2.44
N PHE A 283 -6.59 -18.42 1.39
CA PHE A 283 -7.19 -17.08 1.47
C PHE A 283 -8.31 -17.00 2.51
N ASN A 284 -9.20 -18.00 2.49
CA ASN A 284 -10.31 -18.07 3.43
C ASN A 284 -9.81 -18.34 4.85
N GLU A 285 -8.83 -19.24 4.99
CA GLU A 285 -8.20 -19.56 6.27
C GLU A 285 -7.56 -18.32 6.91
N VAL A 286 -6.70 -17.60 6.17
CA VAL A 286 -6.08 -16.38 6.71
C VAL A 286 -7.10 -15.29 7.00
N ALA A 287 -8.18 -15.18 6.20
CA ALA A 287 -9.25 -14.24 6.49
C ALA A 287 -9.97 -14.57 7.80
N LEU A 288 -10.20 -15.86 8.09
CA LEU A 288 -10.79 -16.30 9.35
C LEU A 288 -9.88 -15.98 10.54
N LYS A 289 -8.59 -16.34 10.46
CA LYS A 289 -7.60 -16.04 11.51
C LYS A 289 -7.45 -14.53 11.75
N LEU A 290 -7.47 -13.73 10.68
CA LEU A 290 -7.45 -12.27 10.78
C LEU A 290 -8.74 -11.72 11.41
N PHE A 291 -9.91 -12.30 11.09
CA PHE A 291 -11.18 -11.89 11.69
C PHE A 291 -11.26 -12.16 13.19
N GLU A 292 -10.69 -13.27 13.66
CA GLU A 292 -10.60 -13.61 15.09
C GLU A 292 -9.75 -12.58 15.86
N LYS A 293 -8.69 -12.07 15.22
CA LYS A 293 -7.81 -11.06 15.81
C LYS A 293 -8.35 -9.64 15.71
N ASP A 294 -8.98 -9.33 14.59
CA ASP A 294 -9.59 -8.03 14.28
C ASP A 294 -10.91 -8.30 13.56
N SER A 295 -12.03 -8.08 14.24
CA SER A 295 -13.38 -8.36 13.73
C SER A 295 -13.86 -7.37 12.66
N SER A 296 -12.96 -6.95 11.77
CA SER A 296 -13.20 -6.04 10.66
C SER A 296 -14.11 -6.64 9.61
N ALA A 297 -14.99 -5.81 9.03
CA ALA A 297 -15.97 -6.22 8.04
C ALA A 297 -15.35 -6.84 6.79
N ILE A 298 -14.12 -6.44 6.45
CA ILE A 298 -13.42 -6.91 5.25
C ILE A 298 -13.01 -8.37 5.33
N TYR A 299 -12.67 -8.86 6.51
CA TYR A 299 -12.37 -10.27 6.72
C TYR A 299 -13.67 -11.08 6.75
N ALA A 300 -14.69 -10.56 7.45
CA ALA A 300 -16.00 -11.21 7.50
C ALA A 300 -16.61 -11.45 6.11
N ILE A 301 -16.59 -10.46 5.21
CA ILE A 301 -17.14 -10.62 3.87
C ILE A 301 -16.36 -11.65 3.05
N VAL A 302 -15.05 -11.77 3.25
CA VAL A 302 -14.23 -12.77 2.56
C VAL A 302 -14.60 -14.18 3.04
N VAL A 303 -14.73 -14.37 4.36
CA VAL A 303 -15.18 -15.64 4.94
C VAL A 303 -16.56 -16.02 4.41
N ALA A 304 -17.48 -15.06 4.39
CA ALA A 304 -18.85 -15.26 3.91
C ALA A 304 -18.92 -15.74 2.45
N LEU A 305 -18.02 -15.24 1.59
CA LEU A 305 -18.02 -15.54 0.16
C LEU A 305 -17.34 -16.87 -0.19
N ASN A 306 -16.47 -17.38 0.68
CA ASN A 306 -15.64 -18.55 0.40
C ASN A 306 -16.03 -19.79 1.19
N THR A 307 -16.84 -19.66 2.24
CA THR A 307 -17.40 -20.83 2.93
C THR A 307 -18.39 -21.58 2.05
N SER A 308 -18.34 -22.92 2.10
CA SER A 308 -19.33 -23.80 1.47
C SER A 308 -20.61 -23.94 2.29
N ASP A 309 -20.54 -23.72 3.61
CA ASP A 309 -21.67 -23.79 4.52
C ASP A 309 -22.54 -22.52 4.44
N ALA A 310 -23.79 -22.68 4.03
CA ALA A 310 -24.75 -21.59 3.86
C ALA A 310 -25.11 -20.86 5.16
N THR A 311 -25.14 -21.57 6.28
CA THR A 311 -25.43 -21.02 7.61
C THR A 311 -24.28 -20.14 8.06
N ILE A 312 -23.05 -20.62 7.89
CA ILE A 312 -21.83 -19.84 8.16
C ILE A 312 -21.76 -18.63 7.22
N ALA A 313 -22.04 -18.82 5.92
CA ALA A 313 -22.05 -17.73 4.95
C ALA A 313 -22.95 -16.60 5.40
N LYS A 314 -24.22 -16.92 5.72
CA LYS A 314 -25.19 -15.93 6.20
C LYS A 314 -24.70 -15.21 7.45
N LYS A 315 -24.21 -15.94 8.44
CA LYS A 315 -23.68 -15.35 9.68
C LYS A 315 -22.58 -14.33 9.39
N PHE A 316 -21.62 -14.68 8.53
CA PHE A 316 -20.51 -13.78 8.18
C PHE A 316 -20.93 -12.62 7.28
N PHE A 317 -21.92 -12.79 6.39
CA PHE A 317 -22.53 -11.67 5.66
C PHE A 317 -23.18 -10.67 6.62
N ASP A 318 -23.93 -11.15 7.61
CA ASP A 318 -24.55 -10.29 8.61
C ASP A 318 -23.51 -9.57 9.48
N LEU A 319 -22.46 -10.28 9.90
CA LEU A 319 -21.32 -9.68 10.61
C LEU A 319 -20.63 -8.60 9.76
N ALA A 320 -20.39 -8.86 8.47
CA ALA A 320 -19.78 -7.89 7.57
C ALA A 320 -20.64 -6.61 7.45
N ILE A 321 -21.97 -6.75 7.32
CA ILE A 321 -22.89 -5.60 7.26
C ILE A 321 -22.91 -4.85 8.60
N LEU A 322 -22.88 -5.57 9.72
CA LEU A 322 -22.91 -4.99 11.07
C LEU A 322 -21.63 -4.21 11.39
N LYS A 323 -20.46 -4.77 11.04
CA LYS A 323 -19.14 -4.21 11.37
C LYS A 323 -18.68 -3.11 10.42
N GLU A 324 -19.26 -3.02 9.24
CA GLU A 324 -18.95 -1.95 8.29
C GLU A 324 -19.55 -0.62 8.78
N THR A 325 -18.88 0.50 8.51
CA THR A 325 -19.37 1.84 8.89
C THR A 325 -19.81 2.64 7.68
N ASN A 326 -19.25 2.36 6.50
CA ASN A 326 -19.61 3.02 5.26
C ASN A 326 -20.89 2.43 4.65
N ASN A 327 -21.95 3.25 4.55
CA ASN A 327 -23.24 2.82 4.01
C ASN A 327 -23.18 2.26 2.57
N ASN A 328 -22.31 2.79 1.71
CA ASN A 328 -22.14 2.25 0.36
C ASN A 328 -21.57 0.82 0.40
N LYS A 329 -20.64 0.53 1.30
CA LYS A 329 -20.11 -0.83 1.49
C LYS A 329 -21.14 -1.76 2.13
N LYS A 330 -21.91 -1.30 3.13
CA LYS A 330 -23.05 -2.06 3.70
C LYS A 330 -24.05 -2.48 2.62
N ALA A 331 -24.43 -1.52 1.77
CA ALA A 331 -25.33 -1.78 0.65
C ALA A 331 -24.75 -2.85 -0.28
N ASN A 332 -23.46 -2.75 -0.65
CA ASN A 332 -22.78 -3.74 -1.47
C ASN A 332 -22.74 -5.14 -0.81
N TYR A 333 -22.48 -5.24 0.50
CA TYR A 333 -22.47 -6.52 1.21
C TYR A 333 -23.86 -7.15 1.28
N ALA A 334 -24.90 -6.36 1.57
CA ALA A 334 -26.29 -6.83 1.52
C ALA A 334 -26.66 -7.31 0.10
N MET A 335 -26.26 -6.59 -0.94
CA MET A 335 -26.50 -6.98 -2.32
C MET A 335 -25.75 -8.27 -2.70
N LYS A 336 -24.53 -8.47 -2.19
CA LYS A 336 -23.79 -9.73 -2.38
C LYS A 336 -24.51 -10.91 -1.76
N TYR A 337 -25.05 -10.76 -0.54
CA TYR A 337 -25.89 -11.81 0.04
C TYR A 337 -27.17 -12.02 -0.77
N ALA A 338 -27.81 -10.96 -1.28
CA ALA A 338 -29.01 -11.10 -2.10
C ALA A 338 -28.75 -11.98 -3.34
N LYS A 339 -27.61 -11.76 -4.02
CA LYS A 339 -27.17 -12.60 -5.15
C LYS A 339 -26.83 -14.02 -4.69
N TYR A 340 -26.09 -14.17 -3.59
CA TYR A 340 -25.78 -15.48 -3.00
C TYR A 340 -27.04 -16.29 -2.66
N ALA A 341 -28.03 -15.67 -2.02
CA ALA A 341 -29.29 -16.32 -1.64
C ALA A 341 -30.07 -16.80 -2.86
N LYS A 342 -30.09 -16.01 -3.94
CA LYS A 342 -30.71 -16.42 -5.20
C LYS A 342 -29.93 -17.56 -5.86
N ASP A 343 -28.63 -17.36 -6.09
CA ASP A 343 -27.84 -18.20 -6.99
C ASP A 343 -27.35 -19.49 -6.32
N ARG A 344 -27.12 -19.48 -4.99
CA ARG A 344 -26.59 -20.62 -4.23
C ARG A 344 -27.63 -21.33 -3.39
N LEU A 345 -28.64 -20.60 -2.88
CA LEU A 345 -29.68 -21.18 -2.03
C LEU A 345 -31.03 -21.35 -2.75
N GLY A 346 -31.20 -20.78 -3.94
CA GLY A 346 -32.50 -20.73 -4.62
C GLY A 346 -33.57 -19.90 -3.89
N SER A 347 -33.20 -19.18 -2.82
CA SER A 347 -34.12 -18.49 -1.95
C SER A 347 -34.41 -17.07 -2.45
N MET A 348 -35.43 -16.95 -3.30
CA MET A 348 -35.85 -15.65 -3.86
C MET A 348 -36.40 -14.69 -2.80
N SER A 349 -37.05 -15.22 -1.75
CA SER A 349 -37.56 -14.44 -0.63
C SER A 349 -36.41 -13.79 0.17
N ALA A 350 -35.39 -14.56 0.54
CA ALA A 350 -34.20 -14.03 1.22
C ALA A 350 -33.43 -13.06 0.32
N ALA A 351 -33.31 -13.38 -0.97
CA ALA A 351 -32.69 -12.50 -1.96
C ALA A 351 -33.36 -11.13 -2.02
N ARG A 352 -34.69 -11.09 -2.09
CA ARG A 352 -35.47 -9.84 -2.02
C ARG A 352 -35.22 -9.09 -0.72
N THR A 353 -35.30 -9.77 0.43
CA THR A 353 -35.14 -9.13 1.75
C THR A 353 -33.81 -8.38 1.84
N TYR A 354 -32.71 -9.01 1.40
CA TYR A 354 -31.39 -8.36 1.44
C TYR A 354 -31.19 -7.32 0.35
N ALA A 355 -31.82 -7.46 -0.82
CA ALA A 355 -31.82 -6.39 -1.82
C ALA A 355 -32.55 -5.14 -1.30
N LEU A 356 -33.68 -5.29 -0.60
CA LEU A 356 -34.36 -4.17 0.07
C LEU A 356 -33.53 -3.59 1.21
N LYS A 357 -32.82 -4.43 1.98
CA LYS A 357 -31.85 -3.96 2.98
C LYS A 357 -30.74 -3.13 2.33
N ALA A 358 -30.26 -3.56 1.16
CA ALA A 358 -29.24 -2.84 0.40
C ALA A 358 -29.73 -1.46 -0.06
N SER A 359 -30.96 -1.35 -0.58
CA SER A 359 -31.55 -0.06 -0.93
C SER A 359 -31.82 0.83 0.29
N GLY A 360 -32.08 0.25 1.46
CA GLY A 360 -32.19 1.01 2.72
C GLY A 360 -30.87 1.69 3.11
N PHE A 361 -29.73 1.05 2.87
CA PHE A 361 -28.42 1.67 3.10
C PHE A 361 -28.02 2.67 2.02
N LYS A 362 -28.54 2.51 0.80
CA LYS A 362 -28.22 3.36 -0.35
C LYS A 362 -29.48 3.65 -1.19
N PRO A 363 -30.29 4.66 -0.81
CA PRO A 363 -31.60 4.91 -1.42
C PRO A 363 -31.58 5.32 -2.89
N ASP A 364 -30.49 5.93 -3.35
CA ASP A 364 -30.27 6.38 -4.74
C ASP A 364 -29.75 5.27 -5.67
N TRP A 365 -29.70 4.02 -5.19
CA TRP A 365 -29.18 2.89 -5.94
C TRP A 365 -30.31 2.05 -6.54
N GLY A 366 -30.38 2.02 -7.89
CA GLY A 366 -31.44 1.32 -8.62
C GLY A 366 -31.23 -0.18 -8.78
N GLU A 367 -29.98 -0.66 -8.68
CA GLU A 367 -29.62 -2.07 -8.90
C GLU A 367 -30.40 -3.04 -8.00
N PRO A 368 -30.64 -2.79 -6.70
CA PRO A 368 -31.43 -3.69 -5.88
C PRO A 368 -32.87 -3.81 -6.37
N TYR A 369 -33.49 -2.71 -6.80
CA TYR A 369 -34.84 -2.75 -7.36
C TYR A 369 -34.86 -3.45 -8.74
N LEU A 370 -33.86 -3.21 -9.58
CA LEU A 370 -33.69 -3.92 -10.84
C LEU A 370 -33.60 -5.44 -10.62
N PHE A 371 -32.82 -5.85 -9.62
CA PHE A 371 -32.66 -7.24 -9.23
C PHE A 371 -33.97 -7.85 -8.71
N ILE A 372 -34.71 -7.16 -7.83
CA ILE A 372 -36.00 -7.63 -7.32
C ILE A 372 -37.02 -7.77 -8.46
N GLY A 373 -37.11 -6.79 -9.36
CA GLY A 373 -38.00 -6.88 -10.52
C GLY A 373 -37.68 -8.10 -11.39
N ASN A 374 -36.40 -8.41 -11.58
CA ASN A 374 -35.98 -9.62 -12.30
C ASN A 374 -36.33 -10.92 -11.55
N LEU A 375 -36.30 -10.93 -10.22
CA LEU A 375 -36.76 -12.09 -9.44
C LEU A 375 -38.26 -12.34 -9.65
N TYR A 376 -39.07 -11.29 -9.59
CA TYR A 376 -40.52 -11.37 -9.79
C TYR A 376 -40.87 -11.83 -11.20
N ALA A 377 -40.27 -11.22 -12.22
CA ALA A 377 -40.50 -11.58 -13.61
C ALA A 377 -40.11 -13.05 -13.92
N ALA A 378 -39.06 -13.57 -13.28
CA ALA A 378 -38.65 -14.96 -13.42
C ALA A 378 -39.59 -15.97 -12.72
N SER A 379 -40.56 -15.51 -11.93
CA SER A 379 -41.38 -16.36 -11.07
C SER A 379 -42.70 -16.81 -11.68
N GLY A 380 -42.97 -16.52 -12.95
CA GLY A 380 -44.24 -16.88 -13.60
C GLY A 380 -44.62 -18.35 -13.40
N LYS A 381 -43.68 -19.28 -13.69
CA LYS A 381 -43.88 -20.73 -13.48
C LYS A 381 -44.00 -21.15 -12.02
N ALA A 382 -43.41 -20.39 -11.08
CA ALA A 382 -43.48 -20.68 -9.66
C ALA A 382 -44.79 -20.17 -9.02
N CYS A 383 -45.49 -19.25 -9.69
CA CYS A 383 -46.68 -18.58 -9.16
C CYS A 383 -47.97 -18.94 -9.92
N GLY A 384 -47.88 -19.63 -11.05
CA GLY A 384 -49.01 -20.12 -11.82
C GLY A 384 -48.63 -21.24 -12.79
N LEU A 385 -49.65 -21.91 -13.32
CA LEU A 385 -49.49 -22.95 -14.34
C LEU A 385 -49.40 -22.34 -15.74
N GLY A 386 -48.39 -22.75 -16.50
CA GLY A 386 -48.21 -22.34 -17.90
C GLY A 386 -48.18 -20.81 -18.08
N THR A 387 -48.85 -20.34 -19.13
CA THR A 387 -48.97 -18.91 -19.49
C THR A 387 -50.26 -18.27 -18.97
N GLY A 388 -50.91 -18.87 -17.98
CA GLY A 388 -52.19 -18.37 -17.45
C GLY A 388 -52.07 -17.06 -16.66
N PHE A 389 -53.23 -16.48 -16.33
CA PHE A 389 -53.36 -15.19 -15.64
C PHE A 389 -52.45 -15.06 -14.40
N LYS A 390 -52.40 -16.06 -13.52
CA LYS A 390 -51.54 -16.04 -12.32
C LYS A 390 -50.06 -15.92 -12.66
N SER A 391 -49.59 -16.63 -13.69
CA SER A 391 -48.21 -16.56 -14.17
C SER A 391 -47.87 -15.18 -14.76
N GLN A 392 -48.82 -14.54 -15.43
CA GLN A 392 -48.66 -13.21 -16.01
C GLN A 392 -48.75 -12.09 -14.95
N SER A 393 -49.54 -12.28 -13.89
CA SER A 393 -49.74 -11.27 -12.83
C SER A 393 -48.45 -10.84 -12.11
N VAL A 394 -47.41 -11.68 -12.14
CA VAL A 394 -46.08 -11.37 -11.56
C VAL A 394 -45.35 -10.25 -12.29
N VAL A 395 -45.76 -9.93 -13.53
CA VAL A 395 -45.17 -8.84 -14.32
C VAL A 395 -45.49 -7.49 -13.72
N TRP A 396 -46.66 -7.31 -13.11
CA TRP A 396 -47.05 -6.05 -12.48
C TRP A 396 -46.09 -5.60 -11.36
N PRO A 397 -45.82 -6.41 -10.31
CA PRO A 397 -44.87 -6.01 -9.28
C PRO A 397 -43.43 -5.98 -9.80
N ALA A 398 -43.10 -6.73 -10.86
CA ALA A 398 -41.80 -6.61 -11.53
C ALA A 398 -41.61 -5.22 -12.13
N MET A 399 -42.63 -4.72 -12.85
CA MET A 399 -42.65 -3.37 -13.40
C MET A 399 -42.58 -2.31 -12.30
N ASP A 400 -43.29 -2.47 -11.19
CA ASP A 400 -43.21 -1.54 -10.05
C ASP A 400 -41.78 -1.37 -9.54
N MET A 401 -41.01 -2.46 -9.48
CA MET A 401 -39.61 -2.43 -9.04
C MET A 401 -38.69 -1.84 -10.12
N TRP A 402 -38.91 -2.13 -11.39
CA TRP A 402 -38.15 -1.50 -12.46
C TRP A 402 -38.42 0.01 -12.56
N GLU A 403 -39.64 0.46 -12.31
CA GLU A 403 -39.95 1.89 -12.24
C GLU A 403 -39.18 2.56 -11.11
N LYS A 404 -39.08 1.94 -9.92
CA LYS A 404 -38.19 2.42 -8.85
C LYS A 404 -36.73 2.47 -9.27
N ALA A 405 -36.26 1.45 -10.00
CA ALA A 405 -34.89 1.39 -10.49
C ALA A 405 -34.55 2.51 -11.49
N ARG A 406 -35.53 3.09 -12.18
CA ARG A 406 -35.32 4.20 -13.14
C ARG A 406 -34.89 5.51 -12.48
N ASN A 407 -35.09 5.66 -11.18
CA ASN A 407 -34.64 6.84 -10.46
C ASN A 407 -33.10 6.92 -10.34
N ASP A 408 -32.39 5.81 -10.59
CA ASP A 408 -30.93 5.78 -10.70
C ASP A 408 -30.51 5.84 -12.18
N PRO A 409 -29.79 6.90 -12.62
CA PRO A 409 -29.33 7.03 -14.01
C PRO A 409 -28.54 5.83 -14.53
N LYS A 410 -27.80 5.12 -13.67
CA LYS A 410 -27.03 3.93 -14.08
C LYS A 410 -27.92 2.71 -14.33
N SER A 411 -29.04 2.62 -13.62
CA SER A 411 -29.97 1.49 -13.70
C SER A 411 -31.10 1.74 -14.69
N ALA A 412 -31.43 3.01 -14.97
CA ALA A 412 -32.56 3.41 -15.80
C ALA A 412 -32.59 2.78 -17.20
N PRO A 413 -31.48 2.70 -17.97
CA PRO A 413 -31.53 2.06 -19.29
C PRO A 413 -31.89 0.58 -19.24
N LYS A 414 -31.33 -0.15 -18.25
CA LYS A 414 -31.62 -1.58 -18.05
C LYS A 414 -33.06 -1.78 -17.57
N ALA A 415 -33.52 -0.95 -16.64
CA ALA A 415 -34.89 -1.00 -16.13
C ALA A 415 -35.92 -0.70 -17.23
N GLN A 416 -35.70 0.35 -18.02
CA GLN A 416 -36.56 0.69 -19.15
C GLN A 416 -36.62 -0.43 -20.19
N LYS A 417 -35.48 -1.08 -20.47
CA LYS A 417 -35.44 -2.24 -21.35
C LYS A 417 -36.31 -3.39 -20.84
N GLN A 418 -36.25 -3.68 -19.53
CA GLN A 418 -37.12 -4.71 -18.94
C GLN A 418 -38.60 -4.31 -19.02
N ILE A 419 -38.94 -3.07 -18.67
CA ILE A 419 -40.32 -2.56 -18.77
C ILE A 419 -40.87 -2.72 -20.20
N ASN A 420 -40.09 -2.32 -21.21
CA ASN A 420 -40.51 -2.42 -22.61
C ASN A 420 -40.68 -3.87 -23.05
N LYS A 421 -39.72 -4.74 -22.70
CA LYS A 421 -39.80 -6.17 -22.98
C LYS A 421 -41.04 -6.78 -22.34
N TYR A 422 -41.32 -6.45 -21.07
CA TYR A 422 -42.33 -7.18 -20.31
C TYR A 422 -43.77 -6.71 -20.52
N LYS A 423 -43.99 -5.57 -21.19
CA LYS A 423 -45.33 -5.11 -21.61
C LYS A 423 -46.10 -6.16 -22.41
N GLU A 424 -45.42 -6.94 -23.25
CA GLU A 424 -46.07 -7.96 -24.09
C GLU A 424 -46.59 -9.18 -23.30
N TYR A 425 -46.12 -9.39 -22.06
CA TYR A 425 -46.52 -10.48 -21.18
C TYR A 425 -47.55 -10.06 -20.13
N LEU A 426 -48.03 -8.82 -20.18
CA LEU A 426 -49.14 -8.39 -19.34
C LEU A 426 -50.41 -9.20 -19.65
N PRO A 427 -51.27 -9.46 -18.66
CA PRO A 427 -52.58 -10.07 -18.93
C PRO A 427 -53.41 -9.20 -19.87
N SER A 428 -54.19 -9.84 -20.74
CA SER A 428 -55.15 -9.12 -21.59
C SER A 428 -56.28 -8.53 -20.75
N LYS A 429 -56.99 -7.53 -21.28
CA LYS A 429 -58.17 -6.97 -20.63
C LYS A 429 -59.24 -8.06 -20.37
N GLN A 430 -59.39 -9.00 -21.31
CA GLN A 430 -60.32 -10.13 -21.18
C GLN A 430 -59.92 -11.05 -20.02
N ASP A 431 -58.64 -11.44 -19.93
CA ASP A 431 -58.15 -12.30 -18.85
C ASP A 431 -58.30 -11.63 -17.47
N CYS A 432 -58.06 -10.31 -17.40
CA CYS A 432 -58.28 -9.52 -16.19
C CYS A 432 -59.76 -9.54 -15.79
N PHE A 433 -60.66 -9.29 -16.73
CA PHE A 433 -62.11 -9.27 -16.48
C PHE A 433 -62.60 -10.64 -15.99
N MET A 434 -62.17 -11.74 -16.64
CA MET A 434 -62.48 -13.11 -16.21
C MET A 434 -61.94 -13.43 -14.81
N SER A 435 -60.92 -12.70 -14.36
CA SER A 435 -60.33 -12.82 -13.02
C SER A 435 -60.89 -11.82 -12.01
N GLY A 436 -61.99 -11.12 -12.34
CA GLY A 436 -62.66 -10.17 -11.45
C GLY A 436 -61.99 -8.80 -11.36
N ILE A 437 -61.13 -8.45 -12.32
CA ILE A 437 -60.44 -7.16 -12.40
C ILE A 437 -61.07 -6.34 -13.53
N THR A 438 -61.76 -5.26 -13.16
CA THR A 438 -62.59 -4.49 -14.09
C THR A 438 -61.90 -3.22 -14.58
N GLU A 439 -60.90 -2.71 -13.86
CA GLU A 439 -60.30 -1.39 -14.12
C GLU A 439 -58.76 -1.42 -14.07
N GLU A 440 -58.14 -0.61 -14.93
CA GLU A 440 -56.69 -0.38 -14.90
C GLU A 440 -56.32 0.44 -13.64
N GLY A 441 -55.21 0.11 -12.99
CA GLY A 441 -54.83 0.74 -11.71
C GLY A 441 -55.55 0.17 -10.48
N GLN A 442 -56.46 -0.81 -10.64
CA GLN A 442 -57.01 -1.56 -9.51
C GLN A 442 -55.88 -2.18 -8.67
N ASN A 443 -56.06 -2.18 -7.34
CA ASN A 443 -55.15 -2.87 -6.44
C ASN A 443 -55.30 -4.38 -6.60
N TYR A 444 -54.19 -5.09 -6.76
CA TYR A 444 -54.17 -6.54 -6.82
C TYR A 444 -53.05 -7.08 -5.93
N ASN A 445 -53.33 -8.12 -5.15
CA ASN A 445 -52.31 -8.82 -4.38
C ASN A 445 -51.79 -10.00 -5.20
N VAL A 446 -50.53 -9.93 -5.63
CA VAL A 446 -49.87 -11.08 -6.26
C VAL A 446 -49.48 -12.06 -5.17
N ALA A 447 -50.12 -13.24 -5.18
CA ALA A 447 -49.88 -14.33 -4.22
C ALA A 447 -48.49 -14.98 -4.40
N CYS A 448 -48.34 -16.27 -4.10
CA CYS A 448 -47.07 -17.03 -4.08
C CYS A 448 -46.01 -16.44 -3.14
N TRP A 449 -44.74 -16.77 -3.34
CA TRP A 449 -43.64 -16.23 -2.54
C TRP A 449 -43.49 -14.70 -2.66
N ILE A 450 -44.02 -14.13 -3.76
CA ILE A 450 -44.02 -12.69 -4.00
C ILE A 450 -44.88 -12.01 -2.94
N ASN A 451 -46.17 -12.34 -2.79
CA ASN A 451 -47.05 -11.79 -1.75
C ASN A 451 -46.92 -10.25 -1.57
N VAL A 452 -47.10 -9.50 -2.67
CA VAL A 452 -47.09 -8.03 -2.64
C VAL A 452 -48.27 -7.45 -3.39
N SER A 453 -48.77 -6.32 -2.89
CA SER A 453 -49.75 -5.50 -3.60
C SER A 453 -49.10 -4.73 -4.74
N THR A 454 -49.79 -4.66 -5.87
CA THR A 454 -49.39 -3.95 -7.10
C THR A 454 -50.58 -3.22 -7.69
N ARG A 455 -50.30 -2.34 -8.65
CA ARG A 455 -51.31 -1.74 -9.52
C ARG A 455 -51.42 -2.50 -10.84
N VAL A 456 -52.65 -2.86 -11.21
CA VAL A 456 -52.96 -3.57 -12.46
C VAL A 456 -52.65 -2.68 -13.67
N ARG A 457 -52.09 -3.30 -14.72
CA ARG A 457 -51.85 -2.69 -16.04
C ARG A 457 -52.32 -3.67 -17.11
N PHE A 458 -53.10 -3.20 -18.07
CA PHE A 458 -53.57 -4.08 -19.15
C PHE A 458 -52.53 -4.16 -20.27
N LYS A 459 -52.49 -5.30 -20.95
CA LYS A 459 -51.81 -5.39 -22.24
C LYS A 459 -52.50 -4.43 -23.21
N ARG A 460 -51.72 -3.49 -23.75
CA ARG A 460 -52.16 -2.54 -24.78
C ARG A 460 -52.14 -3.16 -26.16
#